data_AF-A0A1F3AQ88-F1
#
_entry.id   AF-A0A1F3AQ88-F1
#
_cell.length_a   1.000
_cell.length_b   1.000
_cell.length_c   1.000
_cell.angle_alpha   90.00
_cell.angle_beta   90.00
_cell.angle_gamma   90.00
#
_symmetry.space_group_name_H-M   'P 1'
#
loop_
_entity.id
_entity.type
_entity.pdbx_description
1 polymer ?
#
loop_
_entity_poly.entity_id
_entity_poly.type
_entity_poly.pdbx_seq_one_letter_code
_entity_poly.pdbx_strand_id
1 'polypeptide(L)'
;MGGMEKTNSVELEKQIIERLENGENKDDIILDLCENANMNWPQAEAMVEEVHAENQAHIALAQSPLLVSIALIIFIGGAGIIIYSAYDLFVMYSVFRDLYAPTNPSGLAAGFLWYLFLNGEGLLGMTILGTAMMIGSLRGMENVWTAIFENLGIFQASE
;
A
#
# COMPACT_ATOMS: atom_id res chain seq x y z
N MET A 1 10.68 8.56 42.03
CA MET A 1 10.50 7.10 41.92
C MET A 1 9.63 6.70 40.71
N GLY A 2 9.65 7.45 39.59
CA GLY A 2 8.78 7.17 38.41
C GLY A 2 9.47 6.46 37.24
N GLY A 3 10.68 5.94 37.44
CA GLY A 3 11.51 5.39 36.36
C GLY A 3 11.50 3.87 36.22
N MET A 4 11.01 3.11 37.21
CA MET A 4 10.94 1.64 37.14
C MET A 4 9.57 1.11 36.71
N GLU A 5 8.51 1.90 36.88
CA GLU A 5 7.13 1.52 36.48
C GLU A 5 6.92 1.64 34.96
N LYS A 6 7.47 2.71 34.34
CA LYS A 6 7.45 2.90 32.89
C LYS A 6 8.22 1.84 32.09
N THR A 7 9.31 1.31 32.63
CA THR A 7 10.12 0.31 31.91
C THR A 7 9.38 -1.02 31.79
N ASN A 8 8.51 -1.33 32.77
CA ASN A 8 7.73 -2.55 32.77
C ASN A 8 6.53 -2.45 31.81
N SER A 9 5.88 -1.28 31.73
CA SER A 9 4.78 -1.07 30.78
C SER A 9 5.24 -1.12 29.32
N VAL A 10 6.38 -0.50 28.98
CA VAL A 10 6.94 -0.50 27.62
C VAL A 10 7.36 -1.91 27.18
N GLU A 11 7.92 -2.71 28.08
CA GLU A 11 8.31 -4.09 27.78
C GLU A 11 7.08 -4.99 27.59
N LEU A 12 6.03 -4.78 28.39
CA LEU A 12 4.75 -5.48 28.23
C LEU A 12 4.04 -5.10 26.93
N GLU A 13 3.97 -3.80 26.60
CA GLU A 13 3.43 -3.32 25.31
C GLU A 13 4.16 -3.98 24.13
N LYS A 14 5.50 -4.02 24.19
CA LYS A 14 6.30 -4.65 23.13
C LYS A 14 6.01 -6.15 23.00
N GLN A 15 5.86 -6.87 24.11
CA GLN A 15 5.50 -8.30 24.08
C GLN A 15 4.09 -8.52 23.52
N ILE A 16 3.13 -7.66 23.86
CA ILE A 16 1.78 -7.71 23.31
C ILE A 16 1.81 -7.49 21.79
N ILE A 17 2.56 -6.48 21.33
CA ILE A 17 2.73 -6.20 19.89
C ILE A 17 3.32 -7.42 19.17
N GLU A 18 4.43 -7.98 19.66
CA GLU A 18 5.09 -9.14 19.02
C GLU A 18 4.15 -10.36 18.93
N ARG A 19 3.32 -10.60 19.94
CA ARG A 19 2.33 -11.68 19.92
C ARG A 19 1.18 -11.42 18.96
N LEU A 20 0.66 -10.19 18.93
CA LEU A 20 -0.37 -9.78 17.98
C LEU A 20 0.13 -9.85 16.53
N GLU A 21 1.37 -9.46 16.27
CA GLU A 21 2.02 -9.60 14.95
C GLU A 21 2.11 -11.05 14.49
N ASN A 22 2.38 -11.98 15.42
CA ASN A 22 2.42 -13.42 15.15
C ASN A 22 1.04 -14.06 14.96
N GLY A 23 -0.05 -13.29 15.10
CA GLY A 23 -1.42 -13.77 14.91
C GLY A 23 -1.98 -14.56 16.09
N GLU A 24 -1.41 -14.39 17.29
CA GLU A 24 -1.93 -15.00 18.51
C GLU A 24 -3.30 -14.42 18.87
N ASN A 25 -4.17 -15.25 19.47
CA ASN A 25 -5.51 -14.82 19.86
C ASN A 25 -5.43 -13.82 21.04
N LYS A 26 -6.22 -12.75 20.97
CA LYS A 26 -6.31 -11.73 22.03
C LYS A 26 -6.65 -12.34 23.38
N ASP A 27 -7.56 -13.32 23.43
CA ASP A 27 -7.97 -13.98 24.67
C ASP A 27 -6.81 -14.72 25.35
N ASP A 28 -5.92 -15.32 24.57
CA ASP A 28 -4.75 -16.04 25.08
C ASP A 28 -3.70 -15.06 25.63
N ILE A 29 -3.52 -13.92 24.96
CA ILE A 29 -2.66 -12.81 25.43
C ILE A 29 -3.21 -12.23 26.75
N ILE A 30 -4.53 -11.99 26.84
CA ILE A 30 -5.17 -11.46 28.04
C ILE A 30 -5.03 -12.43 29.21
N LEU A 31 -5.21 -13.74 28.97
CA LEU A 31 -5.04 -14.77 29.99
C LEU A 31 -3.59 -14.78 30.52
N ASP A 32 -2.61 -14.72 29.63
CA ASP A 32 -1.19 -14.70 30.02
C ASP A 32 -0.82 -13.45 30.83
N LEU A 33 -1.38 -12.28 30.49
CA LEU A 33 -1.21 -11.05 31.27
C LEU A 33 -1.86 -11.17 32.66
N CYS A 34 -3.01 -11.83 32.77
CA CYS A 34 -3.65 -12.09 34.06
C CYS A 34 -2.79 -13.00 34.94
N GLU A 35 -2.17 -14.04 34.36
CA GLU A 35 -1.37 -15.03 35.08
C GLU A 35 0.04 -14.52 35.44
N ASN A 36 0.71 -13.82 34.53
CA ASN A 36 2.12 -13.47 34.65
C ASN A 36 2.37 -12.00 35.05
N ALA A 37 1.47 -11.08 34.71
CA ALA A 37 1.61 -9.65 35.02
C ALA A 37 0.77 -9.21 36.23
N ASN A 38 0.06 -10.14 36.89
CA ASN A 38 -0.80 -9.89 38.04
C ASN A 38 -1.86 -8.80 37.78
N MET A 39 -2.33 -8.72 36.53
CA MET A 39 -3.43 -7.85 36.10
C MET A 39 -4.77 -8.57 36.28
N ASN A 40 -5.84 -7.82 36.51
CA ASN A 40 -7.19 -8.38 36.39
C ASN A 40 -7.64 -8.36 34.93
N TRP A 41 -8.56 -9.25 34.58
CA TRP A 41 -9.07 -9.39 33.21
C TRP A 41 -9.47 -8.04 32.57
N PRO A 42 -10.27 -7.18 33.22
CA PRO A 42 -10.65 -5.88 32.63
C PRO A 42 -9.45 -4.96 32.35
N GLN A 43 -8.40 -4.99 33.19
CA GLN A 43 -7.18 -4.20 32.96
C GLN A 43 -6.35 -4.74 31.80
N ALA A 44 -6.20 -6.07 31.72
CA ALA A 44 -5.47 -6.71 30.64
C ALA A 44 -6.18 -6.54 29.29
N GLU A 45 -7.51 -6.70 29.25
CA GLU A 45 -8.33 -6.47 28.07
C GLU A 45 -8.21 -5.03 27.57
N ALA A 46 -8.36 -4.04 28.47
CA ALA A 46 -8.21 -2.63 28.12
C ALA A 46 -6.82 -2.32 27.54
N MET A 47 -5.76 -2.87 28.14
CA MET A 47 -4.38 -2.67 27.66
C MET A 47 -4.14 -3.31 26.30
N VAL A 48 -4.59 -4.56 26.08
CA VAL A 48 -4.45 -5.24 24.79
C VAL A 48 -5.25 -4.53 23.71
N GLU A 49 -6.43 -4.00 24.03
CA GLU A 49 -7.28 -3.28 23.08
C GLU A 49 -6.71 -1.90 22.72
N GLU A 50 -6.16 -1.17 23.70
CA GLU A 50 -5.44 0.09 23.50
C GLU A 50 -4.20 -0.13 22.60
N VAL A 51 -3.34 -1.09 22.96
CA VAL A 51 -2.14 -1.42 22.17
C VAL A 51 -2.50 -1.88 20.77
N HIS A 52 -3.56 -2.70 20.61
CA HIS A 52 -4.02 -3.15 19.31
C HIS A 52 -4.60 -2.00 18.48
N ALA A 53 -5.34 -1.07 19.09
CA ALA A 53 -5.89 0.09 18.38
C ALA A 53 -4.78 1.04 17.92
N GLU A 54 -3.79 1.30 18.77
CA GLU A 54 -2.64 2.16 18.44
C GLU A 54 -1.71 1.55 17.39
N ASN A 55 -1.58 0.22 17.36
CA ASN A 55 -0.66 -0.48 16.46
C ASN A 55 -1.36 -1.28 15.36
N GLN A 56 -2.65 -1.02 15.11
CA GLN A 56 -3.48 -1.83 14.20
C GLN A 56 -2.86 -1.94 12.79
N ALA A 57 -2.34 -0.84 12.26
CA ALA A 57 -1.67 -0.81 10.97
C ALA A 57 -0.40 -1.65 10.95
N HIS A 58 0.43 -1.56 11.99
CA HIS A 58 1.67 -2.33 12.08
C HIS A 58 1.39 -3.83 12.16
N ILE A 59 0.44 -4.21 13.02
CA ILE A 59 0.01 -5.60 13.19
C ILE A 59 -0.59 -6.15 11.88
N ALA A 60 -1.41 -5.37 11.17
CA ALA A 60 -1.99 -5.79 9.90
C ALA A 60 -0.94 -6.06 8.80
N LEU A 61 0.16 -5.29 8.78
CA LEU A 61 1.28 -5.53 7.87
C LEU A 61 2.04 -6.80 8.23
N ALA A 62 2.26 -7.04 9.52
CA ALA A 62 3.00 -8.19 10.04
C ALA A 62 2.24 -9.51 9.85
N GLN A 63 0.92 -9.51 10.03
CA GLN A 63 0.09 -10.72 9.89
C GLN A 63 -0.09 -11.17 8.44
N SER A 64 0.10 -10.29 7.45
CA SER A 64 -0.20 -10.59 6.05
C SER A 64 0.86 -10.11 5.05
N PRO A 65 2.14 -10.51 5.21
CA PRO A 65 3.25 -10.06 4.36
C PRO A 65 3.06 -10.47 2.89
N LEU A 66 2.36 -11.58 2.66
CA LEU A 66 2.04 -12.06 1.31
C LEU A 66 1.00 -11.15 0.62
N LEU A 67 -0.01 -10.66 1.34
CA LEU A 67 -0.99 -9.71 0.79
C LEU A 67 -0.34 -8.36 0.49
N VAL A 68 0.55 -7.88 1.36
CA VAL A 68 1.36 -6.67 1.11
C VAL A 68 2.14 -6.81 -0.19
N SER A 69 2.82 -7.94 -0.38
CA SER A 69 3.61 -8.21 -1.58
C SER A 69 2.73 -8.23 -2.84
N ILE A 70 1.57 -8.88 -2.78
CA ILE A 70 0.61 -8.92 -3.88
C ILE A 70 0.09 -7.51 -4.20
N ALA A 71 -0.27 -6.72 -3.19
CA ALA A 71 -0.73 -5.35 -3.34
C ALA A 71 0.26 -4.49 -4.11
N LEU A 72 1.53 -4.56 -3.70
CA LEU A 72 2.63 -3.84 -4.33
C LEU A 72 2.87 -4.33 -5.76
N ILE A 73 2.90 -5.64 -6.01
CA ILE A 73 3.11 -6.18 -7.36
C ILE A 73 2.00 -5.74 -8.30
N ILE A 74 0.74 -5.80 -7.89
CA ILE A 74 -0.39 -5.38 -8.73
C ILE A 74 -0.32 -3.88 -9.01
N PHE A 75 -0.01 -3.08 -7.99
CA PHE A 75 0.09 -1.63 -8.12
C PHE A 75 1.26 -1.21 -9.03
N ILE A 76 2.46 -1.74 -8.78
CA ILE A 76 3.66 -1.49 -9.59
C ILE A 76 3.46 -2.02 -11.00
N GLY A 77 2.82 -3.18 -11.16
CA GLY A 77 2.45 -3.74 -12.46
C GLY A 77 1.53 -2.79 -13.25
N GLY A 78 0.47 -2.29 -12.62
CA GLY A 78 -0.44 -1.32 -13.23
C GLY A 78 0.25 -0.02 -13.61
N ALA A 79 1.07 0.54 -12.71
CA ALA A 79 1.87 1.74 -12.98
C ALA A 79 2.88 1.51 -14.12
N GLY A 80 3.53 0.35 -14.14
CA GLY A 80 4.47 -0.05 -15.18
C GLY A 80 3.83 -0.14 -16.55
N ILE A 81 2.62 -0.70 -16.64
CA ILE A 81 1.84 -0.73 -17.89
C ILE A 81 1.56 0.70 -18.39
N ILE A 82 1.12 1.61 -17.51
CA ILE A 82 0.83 3.00 -17.88
C ILE A 82 2.10 3.72 -18.35
N ILE A 83 3.21 3.56 -17.61
CA ILE A 83 4.50 4.16 -17.97
C ILE A 83 4.98 3.63 -19.33
N TYR A 84 4.87 2.32 -19.55
CA TYR A 84 5.23 1.70 -20.82
C TYR A 84 4.39 2.25 -21.98
N SER A 85 3.07 2.36 -21.80
CA SER A 85 2.17 2.95 -22.80
C SER A 85 2.50 4.41 -23.09
N ALA A 86 2.83 5.21 -22.07
CA ALA A 86 3.26 6.59 -22.24
C ALA A 86 4.61 6.69 -22.96
N TYR A 87 5.55 5.79 -22.65
CA TYR A 87 6.84 5.72 -23.31
C TYR A 87 6.70 5.34 -24.79
N ASP A 88 5.88 4.35 -25.12
CA ASP A 88 5.62 3.94 -26.50
C ASP A 88 5.02 5.09 -27.33
N LEU A 89 4.05 5.81 -26.76
CA LEU A 89 3.50 7.03 -27.35
C LEU A 89 4.57 8.09 -27.60
N PHE A 90 5.45 8.31 -26.63
CA PHE A 90 6.54 9.29 -26.76
C PHE A 90 7.54 8.90 -27.85
N VAL A 91 7.96 7.63 -27.89
CA VAL A 91 8.88 7.12 -28.92
C VAL A 91 8.24 7.26 -30.29
N MET A 92 6.99 6.84 -30.45
CA MET A 92 6.29 6.96 -31.73
C MET A 92 6.13 8.41 -32.16
N TYR A 93 5.76 9.31 -31.24
CA TYR A 93 5.70 10.74 -31.52
C TYR A 93 7.06 11.28 -31.98
N SER A 94 8.16 10.87 -31.35
CA SER A 94 9.51 11.31 -31.76
C SER A 94 9.89 10.81 -33.15
N VAL A 95 9.53 9.57 -33.51
CA VAL A 95 9.74 9.01 -34.85
C VAL A 95 8.93 9.78 -35.89
N PHE A 96 7.64 10.05 -35.63
CA PHE A 96 6.81 10.85 -36.53
C PHE A 96 7.34 12.28 -36.66
N ARG A 97 7.81 12.88 -35.58
CA ARG A 97 8.43 14.20 -35.62
C ARG A 97 9.65 14.20 -36.53
N ASP A 98 10.56 13.26 -36.37
CA ASP A 98 11.81 13.25 -37.11
C ASP A 98 11.59 12.93 -38.60
N LEU A 99 10.56 12.14 -38.94
CA LEU A 99 10.20 11.81 -40.32
C LEU A 99 9.39 12.91 -41.03
N TYR A 100 8.43 13.56 -40.35
CA TYR A 100 7.46 14.45 -40.99
C TYR A 100 7.70 15.94 -40.71
N ALA A 101 8.30 16.33 -39.58
CA ALA A 101 8.55 17.75 -39.30
C ALA A 101 9.45 18.45 -40.33
N PRO A 102 10.46 17.82 -40.95
CA PRO A 102 11.32 18.50 -41.93
C PRO A 102 10.66 18.79 -43.27
N THR A 103 9.65 18.00 -43.67
CA THR A 103 9.09 18.00 -45.03
C THR A 103 7.61 18.34 -45.08
N ASN A 104 6.84 18.03 -44.03
CA ASN A 104 5.40 18.27 -43.97
C ASN A 104 4.90 18.35 -42.51
N PRO A 105 5.07 19.50 -41.83
CA PRO A 105 4.69 19.67 -40.43
C PRO A 105 3.18 19.55 -40.19
N SER A 106 2.32 19.81 -41.20
CA SER A 106 0.88 19.55 -41.10
C SER A 106 0.54 18.05 -41.22
N GLY A 107 1.38 17.27 -41.91
CA GLY A 107 1.28 15.82 -42.00
C GLY A 107 1.65 15.08 -40.71
N LEU A 108 2.43 15.71 -39.81
CA LEU A 108 2.82 15.13 -38.52
C LEU A 108 1.59 14.84 -37.65
N ALA A 109 0.69 15.82 -37.49
CA ALA A 109 -0.53 15.66 -36.71
C ALA A 109 -1.45 14.59 -37.31
N ALA A 110 -1.61 14.59 -38.64
CA ALA A 110 -2.44 13.61 -39.33
C ALA A 110 -1.87 12.18 -39.21
N GLY A 111 -0.55 12.00 -39.37
CA GLY A 111 0.12 10.70 -39.24
C GLY A 111 0.07 10.16 -37.82
N PHE A 112 0.27 11.02 -36.81
CA PHE A 112 0.15 10.65 -35.40
C PHE A 112 -1.30 10.30 -35.02
N LEU A 113 -2.29 11.08 -35.47
CA LEU A 113 -3.70 10.78 -35.27
C LEU A 113 -4.11 9.48 -35.97
N TRP A 114 -3.59 9.21 -37.15
CA TRP A 114 -3.82 7.96 -37.87
C TRP A 114 -3.24 6.76 -37.12
N TYR A 115 -2.03 6.91 -36.57
CA TYR A 115 -1.42 5.89 -35.71
C TYR A 115 -2.25 5.63 -34.45
N LEU A 116 -2.71 6.69 -33.78
CA LEU A 116 -3.62 6.58 -32.64
C LEU A 116 -4.96 5.95 -33.03
N PHE A 117 -5.47 6.18 -34.24
CA PHE A 117 -6.70 5.54 -34.67
C PHE A 117 -6.51 4.02 -34.87
N LEU A 118 -5.40 3.60 -35.48
CA LEU A 118 -5.12 2.19 -35.74
C LEU A 118 -4.66 1.39 -34.50
N ASN A 119 -3.92 2.04 -33.59
CA ASN A 119 -3.29 1.37 -32.43
C ASN A 119 -3.85 1.85 -31.09
N GLY A 120 -4.72 2.86 -31.09
CA GLY A 120 -5.26 3.48 -29.89
C GLY A 120 -6.13 2.55 -29.07
N GLU A 121 -6.77 1.56 -29.68
CA GLU A 121 -7.54 0.55 -28.93
C GLU A 121 -6.65 -0.23 -27.96
N GLY A 122 -5.44 -0.61 -28.40
CA GLY A 122 -4.46 -1.29 -27.56
C GLY A 122 -3.92 -0.37 -26.46
N LEU A 123 -3.58 0.87 -26.80
CA LEU A 123 -3.09 1.88 -25.85
C LEU A 123 -4.12 2.26 -24.79
N LEU A 124 -5.36 2.52 -25.20
CA LEU A 124 -6.46 2.80 -24.28
C LEU A 124 -6.77 1.57 -23.43
N GLY A 125 -6.79 0.37 -24.01
CA GLY A 125 -6.98 -0.88 -23.28
C GLY A 125 -5.93 -1.08 -22.18
N MET A 126 -4.65 -0.88 -22.49
CA MET A 126 -3.55 -1.00 -21.54
C MET A 126 -3.61 0.07 -20.44
N THR A 127 -3.97 1.30 -20.79
CA THR A 127 -4.12 2.40 -19.81
C THR A 127 -5.29 2.15 -18.86
N ILE A 128 -6.42 1.68 -19.39
CA ILE A 128 -7.60 1.29 -18.61
C ILE A 128 -7.25 0.11 -17.70
N LEU A 129 -6.57 -0.91 -18.22
CA LEU A 129 -6.14 -2.08 -17.45
C LEU A 129 -5.20 -1.67 -16.31
N GLY A 130 -4.17 -0.89 -16.60
CA GLY A 130 -3.21 -0.42 -15.59
C GLY A 130 -3.91 0.39 -14.50
N THR A 131 -4.84 1.26 -14.88
CA THR A 131 -5.65 2.06 -13.94
C THR A 131 -6.56 1.17 -13.11
N ALA A 132 -7.24 0.20 -13.72
CA ALA A 132 -8.10 -0.75 -13.03
C ALA A 132 -7.31 -1.62 -12.03
N MET A 133 -6.08 -2.03 -12.38
CA MET A 133 -5.19 -2.75 -11.47
C MET A 133 -4.78 -1.88 -10.28
N MET A 134 -4.39 -0.61 -10.52
CA MET A 134 -4.03 0.31 -9.44
C MET A 134 -5.21 0.60 -8.51
N ILE A 135 -6.39 0.94 -9.07
CA ILE A 135 -7.61 1.21 -8.29
C ILE A 135 -8.08 -0.05 -7.56
N GLY A 136 -8.04 -1.20 -8.24
CA GLY A 136 -8.40 -2.49 -7.65
C GLY A 136 -7.47 -2.88 -6.49
N SER A 137 -6.17 -2.60 -6.62
CA SER A 137 -5.20 -2.80 -5.53
C SER A 137 -5.49 -1.88 -4.34
N LEU A 138 -5.68 -0.58 -4.60
CA LEU A 138 -5.96 0.40 -3.56
C LEU A 138 -7.26 0.10 -2.81
N ARG A 139 -8.34 -0.19 -3.53
CA ARG A 139 -9.67 -0.40 -2.94
C ARG A 139 -9.86 -1.81 -2.38
N GLY A 140 -9.25 -2.82 -2.99
CA GLY A 140 -9.35 -4.20 -2.53
C GLY A 140 -8.51 -4.48 -1.28
N MET A 141 -7.45 -3.70 -1.06
CA MET A 141 -6.52 -3.84 0.05
C MET A 141 -6.36 -2.53 0.82
N GLU A 142 -7.46 -1.82 1.04
CA GLU A 142 -7.49 -0.51 1.71
C GLU A 142 -6.76 -0.55 3.06
N ASN A 143 -7.04 -1.54 3.90
CA ASN A 143 -6.37 -1.71 5.21
C ASN A 143 -4.84 -1.83 5.08
N VAL A 144 -4.35 -2.51 4.03
CA VAL A 144 -2.92 -2.68 3.78
C VAL A 144 -2.31 -1.36 3.32
N TRP A 145 -2.97 -0.65 2.41
CA TRP A 145 -2.49 0.63 1.91
C TRP A 145 -2.49 1.71 2.99
N THR A 146 -3.54 1.79 3.81
CA THR A 146 -3.59 2.67 4.99
C THR A 146 -2.37 2.41 5.89
N ALA A 147 -2.10 1.15 6.20
CA ALA A 147 -0.95 0.80 7.02
C ALA A 147 0.41 1.14 6.36
N ILE A 148 0.56 0.91 5.04
CA ILE A 148 1.75 1.34 4.29
C ILE A 148 1.91 2.86 4.36
N PHE A 149 0.84 3.61 4.15
CA PHE A 149 0.89 5.07 4.12
C PHE A 149 1.15 5.70 5.50
N GLU A 150 0.62 5.11 6.56
CA GLU A 150 0.94 5.48 7.95
C GLU A 150 2.42 5.21 8.26
N ASN A 151 2.94 4.04 7.89
CA ASN A 151 4.36 3.71 8.08
C ASN A 151 5.30 4.62 7.26
N LEU A 152 4.84 5.13 6.11
CA LEU A 152 5.57 6.12 5.30
C LEU A 152 5.41 7.56 5.82
N GLY A 153 4.60 7.80 6.86
CA GLY A 153 4.34 9.13 7.42
C GLY A 153 3.54 10.04 6.48
N ILE A 154 2.81 9.48 5.52
CA ILE A 154 2.04 10.25 4.52
C ILE A 154 0.73 10.76 5.11
N PHE A 155 0.10 9.99 6.00
CA PHE A 155 -1.01 10.43 6.82
C PHE A 155 -0.52 10.63 8.26
N GLN A 156 -0.60 11.87 8.76
CA GLN A 156 -0.58 12.09 10.20
C GLN A 156 -2.00 11.80 10.69
N ALA A 157 -2.17 10.79 11.54
CA ALA A 157 -3.35 10.68 12.37
C ALA A 157 -3.49 12.02 13.10
N SER A 158 -4.54 12.79 12.79
CA SER A 158 -4.88 13.96 13.59
C SER A 158 -5.32 13.43 14.96
N GLU A 159 -4.46 13.64 15.96
CA GLU A 159 -4.77 13.49 17.39
C GLU A 159 -6.11 14.15 17.77
#